data_AF-A0A8T5EFP5-F1
#
_entry.id   AF-A0A8T5EFP5-F1
#
_cell.length_a   1.000
_cell.length_b   1.000
_cell.length_c   1.000
_cell.angle_alpha   90.00
_cell.angle_beta   90.00
_cell.angle_gamma   90.00
#
_symmetry.space_group_name_H-M   'P 1'
#
loop_
_entity.id
_entity.type
_entity.pdbx_description
1 polymer ?
#
loop_
_entity_poly.entity_id
_entity_poly.type
_entity_poly.pdbx_seq_one_letter_code
_entity_poly.pdbx_strand_id
1 'polypeptide(L)'
;WWWGFGALMFKWTPEPDIPSPAEFAGESQFAKTLSATKMAYVQVWTTLREIRRFKILAFFLLAYLLFYDGVNTINGMASAFGESVLRINPAMNIALLLTVNIVAIPMSVAFGALAEKWGTKQSLMTALVIYCLVAVTAIGFAPLTLDGEADHQRYDFQYDWDDSDNSYHLTTLYDRGVEGWVSSEGDGDTAFRNAFNIYLLDNGEERTTLDLVDATALVAAFGDTSEHRFSFHFSGGVLNGSATVGDQHPTILDQGGPMDWWPQAMRDNVWEPFGIGVSLQWIILGFFVGCVMGAAGAQARSMFSMLIPESRTTEFFGFFGFIGKAAAMVGPILYALSVAMFDSRVAILSIVALIIVGTILTSKVDLEEGMKVAAAEDAMWRESQKSQDS
;
A
#
# COMPACT_ATOMS: atom_id res chain seq x y z
N TRP A 1 -20.68 0.19 0.45
CA TRP A 1 -20.27 -1.00 -0.32
C TRP A 1 -20.64 -2.31 0.37
N TRP A 2 -19.99 -2.68 1.49
CA TRP A 2 -20.22 -3.95 2.21
C TRP A 2 -21.68 -4.23 2.58
N TRP A 3 -22.40 -3.21 3.06
CA TRP A 3 -23.82 -3.36 3.41
C TRP A 3 -24.72 -3.59 2.20
N GLY A 4 -24.45 -2.93 1.06
CA GLY A 4 -25.26 -3.07 -0.16
C GLY A 4 -25.16 -4.46 -0.78
N PHE A 5 -23.93 -4.96 -0.98
CA PHE A 5 -23.73 -6.32 -1.49
C PHE A 5 -24.10 -7.39 -0.47
N GLY A 6 -23.82 -7.17 0.82
CA GLY A 6 -24.16 -8.10 1.89
C GLY A 6 -25.67 -8.26 2.09
N ALA A 7 -26.44 -7.18 2.06
CA ALA A 7 -27.89 -7.23 2.26
C ALA A 7 -28.61 -8.06 1.19
N LEU A 8 -28.14 -8.01 -0.06
CA LEU A 8 -28.66 -8.86 -1.16
C LEU A 8 -28.44 -10.36 -0.86
N MET A 9 -27.25 -10.71 -0.35
CA MET A 9 -26.94 -12.09 0.03
C MET A 9 -27.76 -12.56 1.22
N PHE A 10 -27.91 -11.74 2.27
CA PHE A 10 -28.72 -12.09 3.44
C PHE A 10 -30.20 -12.27 3.10
N LYS A 11 -30.72 -11.51 2.13
CA LYS A 11 -32.10 -11.66 1.67
C LYS A 11 -32.34 -12.97 0.90
N TRP A 12 -31.32 -13.50 0.22
CA TRP A 12 -31.45 -14.64 -0.70
C TRP A 12 -30.83 -15.94 -0.21
N THR A 13 -30.04 -15.92 0.87
CA THR A 13 -29.44 -17.11 1.44
C THR A 13 -30.41 -17.73 2.45
N PRO A 14 -30.97 -18.93 2.20
CA PRO A 14 -31.82 -19.62 3.17
C PRO A 14 -30.98 -19.98 4.40
N GLU A 15 -31.51 -19.74 5.61
CA GLU A 15 -30.84 -20.20 6.83
C GLU A 15 -30.87 -21.74 6.89
N PRO A 16 -29.72 -22.41 7.07
CA PRO A 16 -29.71 -23.85 7.25
C PRO A 16 -30.29 -24.21 8.62
N ASP A 17 -31.10 -25.27 8.67
CA ASP A 17 -31.59 -25.84 9.93
C ASP A 17 -30.39 -26.34 10.75
N ILE A 18 -30.15 -25.70 11.90
CA ILE A 18 -29.05 -26.02 12.80
C ILE A 18 -29.46 -27.27 13.59
N PRO A 19 -28.80 -28.44 13.43
CA PRO A 19 -29.23 -29.70 14.05
C PRO A 19 -29.20 -29.69 15.59
N SER A 20 -28.50 -28.73 16.18
CA SER A 20 -28.42 -28.49 17.61
C SER A 20 -28.01 -27.03 17.84
N PRO A 21 -28.91 -26.17 18.35
CA PRO A 21 -28.50 -24.89 18.92
C PRO A 21 -27.57 -25.20 20.08
N ALA A 22 -26.32 -24.73 20.04
CA ALA A 22 -25.41 -24.88 21.17
C ALA A 22 -26.06 -24.24 22.41
N GLU A 23 -26.44 -25.06 23.40
CA GLU A 23 -26.93 -24.56 24.68
C GLU A 23 -25.76 -23.94 25.46
N PHE A 24 -25.54 -22.64 25.25
CA PHE A 24 -24.52 -21.90 25.98
C PHE A 24 -24.92 -21.80 27.46
N ALA A 25 -24.14 -22.45 28.33
CA ALA A 25 -24.36 -22.43 29.77
C ALA A 25 -24.24 -21.01 30.36
N GLY A 26 -25.21 -20.64 31.22
CA GLY A 26 -25.22 -19.38 31.98
C GLY A 26 -26.63 -18.83 32.22
N GLU A 27 -26.95 -18.47 33.47
CA GLU A 27 -28.25 -17.88 33.84
C GLU A 27 -28.43 -16.43 33.35
N SER A 28 -27.34 -15.69 33.10
CA SER A 28 -27.36 -14.30 32.61
C SER A 28 -26.90 -14.15 31.16
N GLN A 29 -27.41 -13.12 30.46
CA GLN A 29 -26.99 -12.76 29.09
C GLN A 29 -25.47 -12.56 28.99
N PHE A 30 -24.85 -12.00 30.03
CA PHE A 30 -23.40 -11.82 30.11
C PHE A 30 -22.65 -13.16 30.22
N ALA A 31 -23.13 -14.09 31.05
CA ALA A 31 -22.53 -15.42 31.20
C ALA A 31 -22.63 -16.25 29.92
N LYS A 32 -23.76 -16.17 29.19
CA LYS A 32 -23.93 -16.78 27.87
C LYS A 32 -22.97 -16.17 26.83
N THR A 33 -22.82 -14.85 26.84
CA THR A 33 -21.87 -14.16 25.95
C THR A 33 -20.41 -14.56 26.25
N LEU A 34 -20.07 -14.66 27.54
CA LEU A 34 -18.73 -15.08 27.98
C LEU A 34 -18.44 -16.55 27.65
N SER A 35 -19.42 -17.45 27.82
CA SER A 35 -19.25 -18.87 27.50
C SER A 35 -19.17 -19.10 25.99
N ALA A 36 -19.96 -18.39 25.19
CA ALA A 36 -19.84 -18.37 23.73
C ALA A 36 -18.47 -17.84 23.26
N THR A 37 -18.02 -16.72 23.84
CA THR A 37 -16.69 -16.13 23.52
C THR A 37 -15.56 -17.08 23.90
N LYS A 38 -15.64 -17.71 25.08
CA LYS A 38 -14.66 -18.70 25.53
C LYS A 38 -14.64 -19.92 24.61
N MET A 39 -15.81 -20.42 24.20
CA MET A 39 -15.91 -21.54 23.25
C MET A 39 -15.27 -21.19 21.91
N ALA A 40 -15.55 -19.99 21.37
CA ALA A 40 -14.93 -19.53 20.13
C ALA A 40 -13.40 -19.45 20.23
N TYR A 41 -12.86 -18.91 21.33
CA TYR A 41 -11.41 -18.88 21.56
C TYR A 41 -10.79 -20.28 21.69
N VAL A 42 -11.46 -21.18 22.42
CA VAL A 42 -10.98 -22.57 22.57
C VAL A 42 -11.03 -23.32 21.24
N GLN A 43 -12.06 -23.11 20.42
CA GLN A 43 -12.14 -23.68 19.07
C GLN A 43 -10.98 -23.19 18.21
N VAL A 44 -10.77 -21.87 18.09
CA VAL A 44 -9.64 -21.30 17.32
C VAL A 44 -8.29 -21.84 17.80
N TRP A 45 -8.09 -21.96 19.11
CA TRP A 45 -6.86 -22.53 19.67
C TRP A 45 -6.70 -24.03 19.36
N THR A 46 -7.79 -24.78 19.37
CA THR A 46 -7.81 -26.21 19.02
C THR A 46 -7.46 -26.37 17.54
N THR A 47 -8.06 -25.59 16.65
CA THR A 47 -7.72 -25.55 15.22
C THR A 47 -6.24 -25.23 15.01
N LEU A 48 -5.70 -24.24 15.73
CA LEU A 48 -4.29 -23.84 15.65
C LEU A 48 -3.35 -25.00 16.07
N ARG A 49 -3.75 -25.81 17.05
CA ARG A 49 -2.99 -27.00 17.44
C ARG A 49 -3.11 -28.11 16.42
N GLU A 50 -4.30 -28.31 15.85
CA GLU A 50 -4.60 -29.37 14.88
C GLU A 50 -4.03 -29.09 13.49
N ILE A 51 -3.86 -27.83 13.09
CA ILE A 51 -3.27 -27.49 11.80
C ILE A 51 -1.83 -27.99 11.65
N ARG A 52 -1.13 -28.24 12.77
CA ARG A 52 0.18 -28.89 12.77
C ARG A 52 0.13 -30.33 12.25
N ARG A 53 -1.04 -30.98 12.27
CA ARG A 53 -1.28 -32.28 11.61
C ARG A 53 -1.30 -32.12 10.08
N PHE A 54 -1.88 -31.03 9.59
CA PHE A 54 -1.88 -30.65 8.17
C PHE A 54 -0.61 -29.87 7.82
N LYS A 55 0.55 -30.54 7.83
CA LYS A 55 1.88 -29.91 7.63
C LYS A 55 1.94 -29.03 6.37
N ILE A 56 1.31 -29.47 5.29
CA ILE A 56 1.29 -28.76 4.00
C ILE A 56 0.44 -27.49 4.09
N LEU A 57 -0.73 -27.58 4.72
CA LEU A 57 -1.58 -26.43 4.98
C LEU A 57 -0.89 -25.41 5.89
N ALA A 58 -0.27 -25.87 6.98
CA ALA A 58 0.49 -25.00 7.89
C ALA A 58 1.66 -24.29 7.16
N PHE A 59 2.35 -25.01 6.28
CA PHE A 59 3.42 -24.44 5.45
C PHE A 59 2.89 -23.43 4.43
N PHE A 60 1.77 -23.73 3.77
CA PHE A 60 1.07 -22.78 2.90
C PHE A 60 0.65 -21.53 3.65
N LEU A 61 0.12 -21.65 4.88
CA LEU A 61 -0.30 -20.51 5.68
C LEU A 61 0.87 -19.64 6.13
N LEU A 62 2.03 -20.22 6.43
CA LEU A 62 3.25 -19.47 6.70
C LEU A 62 3.69 -18.69 5.45
N ALA A 63 3.66 -19.33 4.28
CA ALA A 63 3.98 -18.68 3.01
C ALA A 63 2.97 -17.55 2.68
N TYR A 64 1.68 -17.84 2.87
CA TYR A 64 0.57 -16.90 2.73
C TYR A 64 0.74 -15.69 3.62
N LEU A 65 1.08 -15.90 4.90
CA LEU A 65 1.34 -14.82 5.85
C LEU A 65 2.35 -13.82 5.27
N LEU A 66 3.49 -14.30 4.75
CA LEU A 66 4.56 -13.44 4.27
C LEU A 66 4.19 -12.64 3.02
N PHE A 67 3.67 -13.30 1.97
CA PHE A 67 3.34 -12.57 0.74
C PHE A 67 2.07 -11.73 0.89
N TYR A 68 1.06 -12.20 1.62
CA TYR A 68 -0.21 -11.48 1.81
C TYR A 68 0.02 -10.22 2.62
N ASP A 69 0.79 -10.31 3.70
CA ASP A 69 1.16 -9.16 4.50
C ASP A 69 2.03 -8.16 3.72
N GLY A 70 3.02 -8.64 2.95
CA GLY A 70 3.82 -7.76 2.10
C GLY A 70 2.99 -7.00 1.06
N VAL A 71 2.06 -7.69 0.37
CA VAL A 71 1.15 -7.06 -0.60
C VAL A 71 0.25 -6.01 0.08
N ASN A 72 -0.32 -6.34 1.25
CA ASN A 72 -1.18 -5.39 1.98
C ASN A 72 -0.39 -4.21 2.54
N THR A 73 0.86 -4.42 2.96
CA THR A 73 1.74 -3.35 3.45
C THR A 73 2.03 -2.36 2.34
N ILE A 74 2.43 -2.82 1.15
CA ILE A 74 2.65 -1.94 0.01
C ILE A 74 1.36 -1.19 -0.33
N ASN A 75 0.21 -1.85 -0.34
CA ASN A 75 -1.07 -1.18 -0.62
C ASN A 75 -1.43 -0.12 0.44
N GLY A 76 -1.19 -0.41 1.72
CA GLY A 76 -1.43 0.52 2.82
C GLY A 76 -0.47 1.72 2.81
N MET A 77 0.79 1.50 2.41
CA MET A 77 1.82 2.53 2.36
C MET A 77 1.88 3.29 1.03
N ALA A 78 1.26 2.77 -0.04
CA ALA A 78 1.28 3.39 -1.37
C ALA A 78 0.80 4.85 -1.34
N SER A 79 -0.27 5.14 -0.60
CA SER A 79 -0.77 6.51 -0.47
C SER A 79 0.27 7.45 0.15
N ALA A 80 0.90 7.01 1.24
CA ALA A 80 1.92 7.80 1.93
C ALA A 80 3.17 7.99 1.08
N PHE A 81 3.59 6.96 0.34
CA PHE A 81 4.72 7.03 -0.59
C PHE A 81 4.44 7.98 -1.75
N GLY A 82 3.27 7.88 -2.38
CA GLY A 82 2.87 8.76 -3.48
C GLY A 82 2.85 10.23 -3.07
N GLU A 83 2.36 10.53 -1.87
CA GLU A 83 2.34 11.90 -1.36
C GLU A 83 3.74 12.40 -0.97
N SER A 84 4.49 11.63 -0.16
CA SER A 84 5.74 12.10 0.43
C SER A 84 6.95 12.06 -0.50
N VAL A 85 7.00 11.10 -1.43
CA VAL A 85 8.14 10.87 -2.33
C VAL A 85 7.86 11.39 -3.74
N LEU A 86 6.63 11.26 -4.22
CA LEU A 86 6.30 11.65 -5.60
C LEU A 86 5.60 13.02 -5.69
N ARG A 87 5.21 13.61 -4.55
CA ARG A 87 4.39 14.83 -4.47
C ARG A 87 3.23 14.77 -5.46
N ILE A 88 2.44 13.69 -5.43
CA ILE A 88 1.26 13.58 -6.30
C ILE A 88 0.09 14.42 -5.79
N ASN A 89 -0.77 14.84 -6.73
CA ASN A 89 -2.04 15.46 -6.41
C ASN A 89 -2.91 14.54 -5.52
N PRO A 90 -3.40 15.01 -4.36
CA PRO A 90 -4.26 14.21 -3.48
C PRO A 90 -5.51 13.64 -4.17
N ALA A 91 -6.16 14.41 -5.05
CA ALA A 91 -7.33 13.97 -5.79
C ALA A 91 -6.99 12.82 -6.75
N MET A 92 -5.82 12.88 -7.40
CA MET A 92 -5.31 11.80 -8.24
C MET A 92 -5.02 10.54 -7.43
N ASN A 93 -4.45 10.69 -6.23
CA ASN A 93 -4.17 9.57 -5.33
C ASN A 93 -5.46 8.81 -4.98
N ILE A 94 -6.53 9.53 -4.60
CA ILE A 94 -7.85 8.94 -4.33
C ILE A 94 -8.41 8.24 -5.58
N ALA A 95 -8.35 8.89 -6.73
CA ALA A 95 -8.84 8.32 -7.99
C ALA A 95 -8.14 6.99 -8.31
N LEU A 96 -6.84 6.89 -8.05
CA LEU A 96 -6.07 5.69 -8.35
C LEU A 96 -6.34 4.53 -7.40
N LEU A 97 -6.53 4.82 -6.11
CA LEU A 97 -6.99 3.79 -5.16
C LEU A 97 -8.34 3.19 -5.61
N LEU A 98 -9.21 3.97 -6.25
CA LEU A 98 -10.44 3.46 -6.84
C LEU A 98 -10.18 2.67 -8.14
N THR A 99 -9.31 3.15 -9.02
CA THR A 99 -8.94 2.46 -10.26
C THR A 99 -8.36 1.07 -10.00
N VAL A 100 -7.49 0.92 -8.99
CA VAL A 100 -6.94 -0.38 -8.56
C VAL A 100 -8.06 -1.40 -8.33
N ASN A 101 -9.11 -1.00 -7.61
CA ASN A 101 -10.25 -1.86 -7.30
C ASN A 101 -11.08 -2.20 -8.55
N ILE A 102 -11.27 -1.23 -9.46
CA ILE A 102 -12.01 -1.45 -10.71
C ILE A 102 -11.27 -2.44 -11.61
N VAL A 103 -9.95 -2.31 -11.73
CA VAL A 103 -9.10 -3.21 -12.54
C VAL A 103 -8.98 -4.59 -11.90
N ALA A 104 -8.99 -4.68 -10.57
CA ALA A 104 -8.90 -5.95 -9.86
C ALA A 104 -10.05 -6.92 -10.17
N ILE A 105 -11.26 -6.43 -10.44
CA ILE A 105 -12.44 -7.27 -10.73
C ILE A 105 -12.26 -8.11 -12.01
N PRO A 106 -12.09 -7.51 -13.22
CA PRO A 106 -11.92 -8.28 -14.45
C PRO A 106 -10.66 -9.14 -14.41
N MET A 107 -9.61 -8.69 -13.73
CA MET A 107 -8.36 -9.44 -13.62
C MET A 107 -8.46 -10.65 -12.69
N SER A 108 -9.30 -10.59 -11.65
CA SER A 108 -9.64 -11.76 -10.84
C SER A 108 -10.30 -12.86 -11.70
N VAL A 109 -11.18 -12.47 -12.62
CA VAL A 109 -11.83 -13.39 -13.57
C VAL A 109 -10.80 -13.94 -14.56
N ALA A 110 -9.94 -13.09 -15.13
CA ALA A 110 -8.91 -13.50 -16.08
C ALA A 110 -7.92 -14.50 -15.47
N PHE A 111 -7.44 -14.26 -14.25
CA PHE A 111 -6.57 -15.20 -13.54
C PHE A 111 -7.31 -16.45 -13.05
N GLY A 112 -8.63 -16.36 -12.82
CA GLY A 112 -9.49 -17.52 -12.62
C GLY A 112 -9.47 -18.45 -13.84
N ALA A 113 -9.71 -17.90 -15.03
CA ALA A 113 -9.62 -18.65 -16.28
C ALA A 113 -8.20 -19.17 -16.56
N LEU A 114 -7.16 -18.44 -16.14
CA LEU A 114 -5.77 -18.90 -16.23
C LEU A 114 -5.51 -20.10 -15.29
N ALA A 115 -6.09 -20.06 -14.08
CA ALA A 115 -5.97 -21.14 -13.10
C ALA A 115 -6.62 -22.44 -13.57
N GLU A 116 -7.72 -22.38 -14.32
CA GLU A 116 -8.34 -23.57 -14.92
C GLU A 116 -7.41 -24.27 -15.92
N LYS A 117 -6.58 -23.50 -16.65
CA LYS A 117 -5.67 -24.05 -17.67
C LYS A 117 -4.32 -24.47 -17.12
N TRP A 118 -3.73 -23.67 -16.24
CA TRP A 118 -2.34 -23.85 -15.76
C TRP A 118 -2.25 -24.35 -14.31
N GLY A 119 -3.39 -24.45 -13.62
CA GLY A 119 -3.48 -24.78 -12.21
C GLY A 119 -3.39 -23.55 -11.31
N THR A 120 -4.13 -23.60 -10.19
CA THR A 120 -4.23 -22.51 -9.20
C THR A 120 -2.88 -22.09 -8.63
N LYS A 121 -1.97 -23.06 -8.37
CA LYS A 121 -0.62 -22.77 -7.88
C LYS A 121 0.20 -21.96 -8.87
N GLN A 122 0.21 -22.32 -10.15
CA GLN A 122 0.98 -21.62 -11.18
C GLN A 122 0.40 -20.23 -11.46
N SER A 123 -0.94 -20.11 -11.44
CA SER A 123 -1.64 -18.83 -11.55
C SER A 123 -1.26 -17.87 -10.40
N LEU A 124 -1.26 -18.36 -9.15
CA LEU A 124 -0.82 -17.58 -7.99
C LEU A 124 0.66 -17.18 -8.10
N MET A 125 1.56 -18.10 -8.45
CA MET A 125 2.98 -17.78 -8.59
C MET A 125 3.23 -16.73 -9.67
N THR A 126 2.54 -16.82 -10.81
CA THR A 126 2.63 -15.83 -11.89
C THR A 126 2.18 -14.46 -11.40
N ALA A 127 1.06 -14.38 -10.68
CA ALA A 127 0.59 -13.14 -10.08
C ALA A 127 1.64 -12.54 -9.12
N LEU A 128 2.21 -13.35 -8.21
CA LEU A 128 3.21 -12.88 -7.25
C LEU A 128 4.52 -12.43 -7.91
N VAL A 129 4.98 -13.11 -8.96
CA VAL A 129 6.16 -12.69 -9.72
C VAL A 129 5.91 -11.36 -10.43
N ILE A 130 4.74 -11.19 -11.06
CA ILE A 130 4.35 -9.90 -11.66
C ILE A 130 4.30 -8.83 -10.57
N TYR A 131 3.75 -9.14 -9.38
CA TYR A 131 3.75 -8.20 -8.26
C TYR A 131 5.16 -7.72 -7.91
N CYS A 132 6.11 -8.66 -7.79
CA CYS A 132 7.49 -8.33 -7.43
C CYS A 132 8.14 -7.45 -8.49
N LEU A 133 7.95 -7.76 -9.78
CA LEU A 133 8.45 -6.93 -10.88
C LEU A 133 7.88 -5.51 -10.85
N VAL A 134 6.57 -5.40 -10.62
CA VAL A 134 5.86 -4.12 -10.51
C VAL A 134 6.36 -3.33 -9.31
N ALA A 135 6.53 -3.97 -8.16
CA ALA A 135 7.05 -3.32 -6.95
C ALA A 135 8.50 -2.87 -7.12
N VAL A 136 9.37 -3.65 -7.77
CA VAL A 136 10.75 -3.22 -8.10
C VAL A 136 10.73 -2.02 -9.05
N THR A 137 9.85 -2.03 -10.05
CA THR A 137 9.68 -0.89 -10.97
C THR A 137 9.20 0.35 -10.21
N ALA A 138 8.28 0.20 -9.26
CA ALA A 138 7.77 1.28 -8.42
C ALA A 138 8.86 1.96 -7.57
N ILE A 139 9.86 1.20 -7.11
CA ILE A 139 11.03 1.77 -6.40
C ILE A 139 11.78 2.76 -7.29
N GLY A 140 11.78 2.54 -8.61
CA GLY A 140 12.43 3.40 -9.61
C GLY A 140 11.58 4.61 -10.03
N PHE A 141 10.43 4.85 -9.41
CA PHE A 141 9.66 6.04 -9.67
C PHE A 141 10.34 7.27 -9.09
N ALA A 142 10.42 8.29 -9.91
CA ALA A 142 11.10 9.52 -9.62
C ALA A 142 10.39 10.66 -10.36
N PRO A 143 10.15 11.78 -9.69
CA PRO A 143 9.76 12.99 -10.39
C PRO A 143 10.90 13.43 -11.31
N LEU A 144 10.52 13.98 -12.46
CA LEU A 144 11.49 14.53 -13.41
C LEU A 144 12.18 15.73 -12.78
N THR A 145 13.36 16.09 -13.28
CA THR A 145 14.02 17.34 -12.90
C THR A 145 13.11 18.53 -13.19
N LEU A 146 13.32 19.63 -12.47
CA LEU A 146 12.63 20.89 -12.71
C LEU A 146 13.52 21.75 -13.59
N ASP A 147 12.99 22.18 -14.75
CA ASP A 147 13.70 23.00 -15.74
C ASP A 147 13.18 24.44 -15.76
N GLY A 148 13.26 25.10 -14.60
CA GLY A 148 12.91 26.51 -14.43
C GLY A 148 11.54 26.87 -14.99
N GLU A 149 11.54 27.82 -15.93
CA GLU A 149 10.32 28.43 -16.49
C GLU A 149 9.36 27.42 -17.14
N ALA A 150 9.89 26.38 -17.79
CA ALA A 150 9.05 25.37 -18.45
C ALA A 150 8.21 24.56 -17.45
N ASP A 151 8.68 24.49 -16.20
CA ASP A 151 8.13 23.65 -15.14
C ASP A 151 7.52 24.46 -13.99
N HIS A 152 7.27 25.77 -14.15
CA HIS A 152 6.73 26.65 -13.10
C HIS A 152 5.58 26.01 -12.30
N GLN A 153 4.63 25.38 -12.98
CA GLN A 153 3.46 24.72 -12.36
C GLN A 153 3.77 23.48 -11.50
N ARG A 154 5.00 22.95 -11.58
CA ARG A 154 5.47 21.77 -10.84
C ARG A 154 6.27 22.15 -9.60
N TYR A 155 6.63 23.42 -9.43
CA TYR A 155 7.27 23.90 -8.21
C TYR A 155 6.26 23.94 -7.06
N ASP A 156 6.74 23.66 -5.85
CA ASP A 156 5.94 23.73 -4.62
C ASP A 156 5.33 25.11 -4.38
N PHE A 157 6.14 26.16 -4.55
CA PHE A 157 5.75 27.56 -4.40
C PHE A 157 6.01 28.30 -5.71
N GLN A 158 4.94 28.85 -6.28
CA GLN A 158 4.89 29.44 -7.60
C GLN A 158 4.55 30.91 -7.42
N TYR A 159 5.47 31.80 -7.77
CA TYR A 159 5.26 33.24 -7.66
C TYR A 159 5.04 33.84 -9.04
N ASP A 160 3.84 34.32 -9.31
CA ASP A 160 3.48 34.97 -10.57
C ASP A 160 3.39 36.48 -10.38
N TRP A 161 4.13 37.23 -11.19
CA TRP A 161 4.09 38.69 -11.16
C TRP A 161 2.77 39.24 -11.69
N ASP A 162 2.14 40.12 -10.92
CA ASP A 162 1.00 40.92 -11.36
C ASP A 162 1.40 42.39 -11.53
N ASP A 163 1.34 42.86 -12.78
CA ASP A 163 1.65 44.25 -13.16
C ASP A 163 0.66 45.28 -12.59
N SER A 164 -0.55 44.87 -12.21
CA SER A 164 -1.57 45.76 -11.66
C SER A 164 -1.29 46.15 -10.21
N ASP A 165 -0.86 45.18 -9.41
CA ASP A 165 -0.57 45.35 -7.99
C ASP A 165 0.93 45.55 -7.71
N ASN A 166 1.80 45.41 -8.72
CA ASN A 166 3.27 45.42 -8.61
C ASN A 166 3.78 44.45 -7.52
N SER A 167 3.19 43.26 -7.48
CA SER A 167 3.48 42.23 -6.49
C SER A 167 3.47 40.83 -7.11
N TYR A 168 4.11 39.87 -6.45
CA TYR A 168 4.05 38.47 -6.80
C TYR A 168 2.92 37.78 -6.03
N HIS A 169 2.09 37.03 -6.75
CA HIS A 169 1.06 36.19 -6.17
C HIS A 169 1.58 34.77 -5.98
N LEU A 170 1.44 34.25 -4.77
CA LEU A 170 1.79 32.88 -4.44
C LEU A 170 0.66 31.93 -4.84
N THR A 171 1.00 30.94 -5.66
CA THR A 171 0.23 29.72 -5.89
C THR A 171 1.05 28.54 -5.38
N THR A 172 0.40 27.59 -4.72
CA THR A 172 1.08 26.38 -4.22
C THR A 172 0.73 25.16 -5.06
N LEU A 173 1.62 24.18 -5.08
CA LEU A 173 1.41 22.95 -5.84
C LEU A 173 0.13 22.22 -5.38
N TYR A 174 -0.84 22.13 -6.30
CA TYR A 174 -2.19 21.57 -6.08
C TYR A 174 -3.06 22.34 -5.09
N ASP A 175 -2.87 23.66 -4.99
CA ASP A 175 -3.65 24.54 -4.10
C ASP A 175 -3.62 24.08 -2.64
N ARG A 176 -2.51 23.45 -2.25
CA ARG A 176 -2.25 23.04 -0.89
C ARG A 176 -1.82 24.27 -0.11
N GLY A 177 -2.63 24.74 0.83
CA GLY A 177 -2.26 25.86 1.70
C GLY A 177 -0.86 25.68 2.30
N VAL A 178 -0.20 26.79 2.59
CA VAL A 178 1.14 26.89 3.20
C VAL A 178 1.15 26.39 4.66
N GLU A 179 0.00 26.43 5.34
CA GLU A 179 -0.15 25.99 6.74
C GLU A 179 0.14 24.48 6.89
N GLY A 180 1.07 24.13 7.78
CA GLY A 180 1.42 22.74 8.08
C GLY A 180 2.49 22.11 7.19
N TRP A 181 3.05 22.84 6.20
CA TRP A 181 4.17 22.36 5.39
C TRP A 181 5.49 22.34 6.17
N VAL A 182 5.67 23.31 7.07
CA VAL A 182 6.85 23.43 7.94
C VAL A 182 6.37 23.41 9.40
N SER A 183 6.91 22.50 10.20
CA SER A 183 6.63 22.46 11.64
C SER A 183 7.21 23.68 12.33
N SER A 184 6.45 24.29 13.25
CA SER A 184 6.90 25.42 14.07
C SER A 184 7.97 25.04 15.10
N GLU A 185 8.06 23.78 15.50
CA GLU A 185 8.88 23.31 16.64
C GLU A 185 9.80 22.11 16.31
N GLY A 186 9.90 21.70 15.03
CA GLY A 186 10.67 20.51 14.63
C GLY A 186 12.19 20.72 14.53
N ASP A 187 12.94 19.61 14.63
CA ASP A 187 14.42 19.54 14.53
C ASP A 187 15.00 19.84 13.13
N GLY A 188 14.21 20.39 12.19
CA GLY A 188 14.65 20.72 10.83
C GLY A 188 15.49 22.01 10.73
N ASP A 189 15.88 22.39 9.51
CA ASP A 189 16.65 23.60 9.24
C ASP A 189 15.93 24.85 9.80
N THR A 190 16.52 25.40 10.85
CA THR A 190 15.99 26.55 11.57
C THR A 190 16.15 27.85 10.76
N ALA A 191 17.19 27.94 9.93
CA ALA A 191 17.38 29.10 9.05
C ALA A 191 16.31 29.11 7.96
N PHE A 192 16.09 27.97 7.29
CA PHE A 192 15.00 27.81 6.34
C PHE A 192 13.63 28.08 6.98
N ARG A 193 13.34 27.49 8.15
CA ARG A 193 12.07 27.68 8.85
C ARG A 193 11.82 29.14 9.22
N ASN A 194 12.85 29.85 9.69
CA ASN A 194 12.72 31.26 10.03
C ASN A 194 12.45 32.10 8.79
N ALA A 195 13.18 31.88 7.69
CA ALA A 195 12.92 32.54 6.42
C ALA A 195 11.48 32.26 5.94
N PHE A 196 11.07 30.99 5.97
CA PHE A 196 9.72 30.56 5.60
C PHE A 196 8.64 31.28 6.41
N ASN A 197 8.76 31.31 7.73
CA ASN A 197 7.78 31.97 8.61
C ASN A 197 7.77 33.49 8.47
N ILE A 198 8.90 34.13 8.16
CA ILE A 198 8.99 35.59 7.98
C ILE A 198 8.30 36.02 6.69
N TYR A 199 8.50 35.27 5.61
CA TYR A 199 8.08 35.71 4.28
C TYR A 199 6.76 35.08 3.82
N LEU A 200 6.43 33.85 4.23
CA LEU A 200 5.21 33.17 3.78
C LEU A 200 4.06 33.22 4.79
N LEU A 201 4.29 33.67 6.02
CA LEU A 201 3.25 33.77 7.05
C LEU A 201 3.22 35.18 7.66
N ASP A 202 2.01 35.71 7.89
CA ASP A 202 1.79 36.95 8.65
C ASP A 202 0.87 36.64 9.84
N ASN A 203 1.39 36.75 11.07
CA ASN A 203 0.68 36.38 12.30
C ASN A 203 0.05 34.97 12.31
N GLY A 204 0.59 34.05 11.52
CA GLY A 204 0.09 32.67 11.37
C GLY A 204 -0.91 32.48 10.24
N GLU A 205 -1.31 33.54 9.53
CA GLU A 205 -2.09 33.45 8.29
C GLU A 205 -1.18 33.42 7.06
N GLU A 206 -1.62 32.74 6.00
CA GLU A 206 -0.83 32.58 4.77
C GLU A 206 -0.71 33.90 4.01
N ARG A 207 0.53 34.31 3.74
CA ARG A 207 0.80 35.48 2.91
C ARG A 207 0.74 35.09 1.45
N THR A 208 -0.33 35.50 0.77
CA THR A 208 -0.57 35.15 -0.65
C THR A 208 0.06 36.13 -1.63
N THR A 209 0.53 37.29 -1.17
CA THR A 209 1.20 38.29 -2.01
C THR A 209 2.50 38.81 -1.41
N LEU A 210 3.53 38.93 -2.24
CA LEU A 210 4.84 39.47 -1.89
C LEU A 210 5.15 40.69 -2.74
N ASP A 211 5.55 41.79 -2.11
CA ASP A 211 6.10 42.91 -2.85
C ASP A 211 7.50 42.57 -3.38
N LEU A 212 8.05 43.44 -4.23
CA LEU A 212 9.36 43.21 -4.83
C LEU A 212 10.50 43.12 -3.80
N VAL A 213 10.40 43.85 -2.68
CA VAL A 213 11.45 43.88 -1.65
C VAL A 213 11.48 42.56 -0.91
N ASP A 214 10.32 42.10 -0.47
CA ASP A 214 10.15 40.84 0.25
C ASP A 214 10.46 39.65 -0.67
N ALA A 215 10.03 39.68 -1.93
CA ALA A 215 10.36 38.64 -2.91
C ALA A 215 11.87 38.56 -3.17
N THR A 216 12.57 39.69 -3.27
CA THR A 216 14.04 39.70 -3.47
C THR A 216 14.76 39.17 -2.23
N ALA A 217 14.28 39.54 -1.03
CA ALA A 217 14.82 39.03 0.22
C ALA A 217 14.57 37.52 0.38
N LEU A 218 13.43 37.02 -0.08
CA LEU A 218 13.08 35.60 -0.09
C LEU A 218 14.04 34.78 -0.96
N VAL A 219 14.28 35.23 -2.19
CA VAL A 219 15.24 34.59 -3.10
C VAL A 219 16.65 34.55 -2.49
N ALA A 220 17.08 35.63 -1.84
CA ALA A 220 18.38 35.67 -1.17
C ALA A 220 18.44 34.70 0.02
N ALA A 221 17.40 34.66 0.85
CA ALA A 221 17.34 33.78 2.01
C ALA A 221 17.37 32.29 1.63
N PHE A 222 16.66 31.89 0.57
CA PHE A 222 16.69 30.52 0.07
C PHE A 222 17.94 30.19 -0.74
N GLY A 223 18.57 31.17 -1.38
CA GLY A 223 19.88 30.97 -2.02
C GLY A 223 20.98 30.58 -1.03
N ASP A 224 20.89 31.04 0.21
CA ASP A 224 21.85 30.72 1.29
C ASP A 224 21.46 29.46 2.09
N THR A 225 20.28 28.89 1.87
CA THR A 225 19.78 27.70 2.60
C THR A 225 19.41 26.59 1.61
N SER A 226 20.33 25.65 1.37
CA SER A 226 20.08 24.52 0.45
C SER A 226 19.51 23.28 1.14
N GLU A 227 19.67 23.12 2.46
CA GLU A 227 19.23 21.93 3.21
C GLU A 227 17.71 21.94 3.53
N HIS A 228 16.88 21.92 2.48
CA HIS A 228 15.43 21.80 2.61
C HIS A 228 14.82 20.92 1.53
N ARG A 229 13.54 20.57 1.72
CA ARG A 229 12.79 19.68 0.82
C ARG A 229 11.91 20.38 -0.21
N PHE A 230 11.88 21.71 -0.21
CA PHE A 230 10.96 22.53 -1.02
C PHE A 230 11.61 23.11 -2.28
N SER A 231 10.78 23.65 -3.18
CA SER A 231 11.21 24.33 -4.40
C SER A 231 10.41 25.62 -4.64
N PHE A 232 11.06 26.66 -5.15
CA PHE A 232 10.46 27.96 -5.44
C PHE A 232 10.78 28.37 -6.87
N HIS A 233 9.82 28.99 -7.57
CA HIS A 233 10.03 29.61 -8.88
C HIS A 233 9.30 30.94 -8.99
N PHE A 234 9.95 31.92 -9.62
CA PHE A 234 9.40 33.23 -9.92
C PHE A 234 9.21 33.40 -11.42
N SER A 235 7.97 33.68 -11.83
CA SER A 235 7.52 33.90 -13.20
C SER A 235 7.11 35.36 -13.37
N GLY A 236 7.63 36.02 -14.40
CA GLY A 236 7.43 37.43 -14.68
C GLY A 236 8.17 38.40 -13.76
N GLY A 237 7.98 39.70 -14.00
CA GLY A 237 8.60 40.76 -13.20
C GLY A 237 10.13 40.80 -13.26
N VAL A 238 10.74 41.40 -12.24
CA VAL A 238 12.21 41.59 -12.13
C VAL A 238 12.94 40.29 -11.77
N LEU A 239 12.26 39.35 -11.09
CA LEU A 239 12.83 38.09 -10.61
C LEU A 239 12.54 36.92 -11.57
N ASN A 240 12.02 37.20 -12.77
CA ASN A 240 11.66 36.18 -13.75
C ASN A 240 12.78 35.14 -13.98
N GLY A 241 12.44 33.86 -13.87
CA GLY A 241 13.37 32.74 -14.01
C GLY A 241 14.22 32.45 -12.77
N SER A 242 14.04 33.20 -11.67
CA SER A 242 14.69 32.88 -10.40
C SER A 242 14.03 31.63 -9.81
N ALA A 243 14.83 30.58 -9.61
CA ALA A 243 14.36 29.33 -9.03
C ALA A 243 15.35 28.82 -7.98
N THR A 244 14.83 28.18 -6.93
CA THR A 244 15.64 27.49 -5.92
C THR A 244 15.01 26.14 -5.64
N VAL A 245 15.82 25.09 -5.60
CA VAL A 245 15.40 23.73 -5.28
C VAL A 245 16.34 23.23 -4.19
N GLY A 246 15.78 22.85 -3.04
CA GLY A 246 16.60 22.38 -1.92
C GLY A 246 17.12 20.97 -2.14
N ASP A 247 18.24 20.64 -1.51
CA ASP A 247 19.02 19.40 -1.66
C ASP A 247 18.22 18.13 -1.31
N GLN A 248 17.19 18.26 -0.45
CA GLN A 248 16.32 17.15 -0.07
C GLN A 248 15.01 17.11 -0.88
N HIS A 249 14.89 17.94 -1.93
CA HIS A 249 13.70 17.95 -2.77
C HIS A 249 13.54 16.62 -3.52
N PRO A 250 12.33 16.07 -3.68
CA PRO A 250 12.16 14.73 -4.26
C PRO A 250 12.61 14.54 -5.72
N THR A 251 12.86 15.62 -6.45
CA THR A 251 13.45 15.60 -7.81
C THR A 251 14.95 15.40 -7.81
N ILE A 252 15.60 15.62 -6.66
CA ILE A 252 17.01 15.33 -6.43
C ILE A 252 17.09 13.89 -5.94
N LEU A 253 17.63 13.03 -6.79
CA LEU A 253 17.68 11.59 -6.53
C LEU A 253 18.99 11.13 -5.91
N ASP A 254 20.06 11.92 -5.98
CA ASP A 254 21.35 11.57 -5.40
C ASP A 254 21.44 12.17 -3.98
N GLN A 255 20.84 11.48 -3.01
CA GLN A 255 20.82 11.91 -1.60
C GLN A 255 21.75 11.04 -0.74
N GLY A 256 22.64 10.26 -1.37
CA GLY A 256 23.55 9.34 -0.69
C GLY A 256 22.90 8.05 -0.21
N GLY A 257 21.67 7.75 -0.66
CA GLY A 257 20.95 6.53 -0.35
C GLY A 257 21.55 5.31 -1.08
N PRO A 258 21.51 4.12 -0.48
CA PRO A 258 22.08 2.90 -1.09
C PRO A 258 21.37 2.48 -2.38
N MET A 259 20.16 3.00 -2.65
CA MET A 259 19.31 2.61 -3.78
C MET A 259 19.06 3.73 -4.81
N ASP A 260 19.73 4.87 -4.67
CA ASP A 260 19.50 6.07 -5.49
C ASP A 260 19.79 5.85 -6.99
N TRP A 261 20.69 4.91 -7.30
CA TRP A 261 21.05 4.54 -8.67
C TRP A 261 19.86 4.01 -9.49
N TRP A 262 18.88 3.36 -8.88
CA TRP A 262 17.78 2.73 -9.60
C TRP A 262 16.71 3.73 -10.08
N PRO A 263 16.20 4.65 -9.23
CA PRO A 263 15.39 5.77 -9.68
C PRO A 263 16.07 6.64 -10.73
N GLN A 264 17.38 6.89 -10.59
CA GLN A 264 18.16 7.65 -11.57
C GLN A 264 18.20 6.94 -12.92
N ALA A 265 18.57 5.66 -12.93
CA ALA A 265 18.60 4.86 -14.15
C ALA A 265 17.22 4.77 -14.82
N MET A 266 16.14 4.63 -14.05
CA MET A 266 14.78 4.60 -14.59
C MET A 266 14.34 5.97 -15.13
N ARG A 267 14.68 7.06 -14.44
CA ARG A 267 14.38 8.41 -14.91
C ARG A 267 15.06 8.70 -16.24
N ASP A 268 16.37 8.51 -16.29
CA ASP A 268 17.18 8.97 -17.41
C ASP A 268 16.99 8.07 -18.66
N ASN A 269 16.66 6.78 -18.48
CA ASN A 269 16.49 5.85 -19.60
C ASN A 269 15.03 5.55 -19.98
N VAL A 270 14.06 5.77 -19.07
CA VAL A 270 12.66 5.39 -19.28
C VAL A 270 11.70 6.56 -19.10
N TRP A 271 11.81 7.34 -18.02
CA TRP A 271 10.79 8.37 -17.76
C TRP A 271 10.99 9.61 -18.61
N GLU A 272 12.20 10.16 -18.64
CA GLU A 272 12.53 11.39 -19.36
C GLU A 272 12.45 11.22 -20.89
N PRO A 273 13.03 10.18 -21.52
CA PRO A 273 12.97 10.02 -22.98
C PRO A 273 11.55 9.85 -23.53
N PHE A 274 10.66 9.29 -22.73
CA PHE A 274 9.25 9.06 -23.09
C PHE A 274 8.30 10.14 -22.53
N GLY A 275 8.81 11.16 -21.83
CA GLY A 275 7.99 12.22 -21.22
C GLY A 275 6.98 11.72 -20.19
N ILE A 276 7.29 10.62 -19.50
CA ILE A 276 6.39 9.98 -18.53
C ILE A 276 6.51 10.72 -17.20
N GLY A 277 5.65 11.72 -17.01
CA GLY A 277 5.51 12.43 -15.75
C GLY A 277 4.98 11.55 -14.61
N VAL A 278 5.11 12.05 -13.38
CA VAL A 278 4.74 11.34 -12.14
C VAL A 278 3.32 10.79 -12.17
N SER A 279 2.34 11.58 -12.63
CA SER A 279 0.94 11.16 -12.70
C SER A 279 0.77 9.90 -13.55
N LEU A 280 1.46 9.81 -14.69
CA LEU A 280 1.38 8.65 -15.57
C LEU A 280 2.12 7.45 -14.97
N GLN A 281 3.28 7.65 -14.35
CA GLN A 281 3.97 6.59 -13.60
C GLN A 281 3.03 5.98 -12.54
N TRP A 282 2.34 6.84 -11.77
CA TRP A 282 1.42 6.42 -10.72
C TRP A 282 0.17 5.70 -11.29
N ILE A 283 -0.37 6.13 -12.43
CA ILE A 283 -1.46 5.43 -13.13
C ILE A 283 -1.04 4.03 -13.59
N ILE A 284 0.15 3.92 -14.20
CA ILE A 284 0.70 2.65 -14.66
C ILE A 284 0.83 1.67 -13.48
N LEU A 285 1.34 2.14 -12.34
CA LEU A 285 1.43 1.35 -11.12
C LEU A 285 0.06 0.90 -10.62
N GLY A 286 -0.91 1.82 -10.48
CA GLY A 286 -2.25 1.48 -10.02
C GLY A 286 -2.92 0.42 -10.90
N PHE A 287 -2.73 0.51 -12.22
CA PHE A 287 -3.20 -0.52 -13.16
C PHE A 287 -2.56 -1.89 -12.89
N PHE A 288 -1.23 -1.97 -12.85
CA PHE A 288 -0.54 -3.25 -12.64
C PHE A 288 -0.76 -3.84 -11.24
N VAL A 289 -0.79 -3.01 -10.20
CA VAL A 289 -1.12 -3.44 -8.83
C VAL A 289 -2.55 -3.96 -8.78
N GLY A 290 -3.51 -3.27 -9.41
CA GLY A 290 -4.90 -3.73 -9.52
C GLY A 290 -5.01 -5.10 -10.21
N CYS A 291 -4.29 -5.28 -11.32
CA CYS A 291 -4.24 -6.55 -12.04
C CYS A 291 -3.82 -7.72 -11.14
N VAL A 292 -2.82 -7.51 -10.31
CA VAL A 292 -2.24 -8.58 -9.49
C VAL A 292 -2.99 -8.79 -8.19
N MET A 293 -3.46 -7.71 -7.55
CA MET A 293 -4.13 -7.77 -6.24
C MET A 293 -5.41 -8.62 -6.29
N GLY A 294 -6.22 -8.46 -7.34
CA GLY A 294 -7.41 -9.29 -7.55
C GLY A 294 -7.06 -10.76 -7.76
N ALA A 295 -6.06 -11.01 -8.61
CA ALA A 295 -5.59 -12.35 -8.94
C ALA A 295 -5.02 -13.10 -7.72
N ALA A 296 -4.01 -12.53 -7.04
CA ALA A 296 -3.33 -13.18 -5.93
C ALA A 296 -4.29 -13.49 -4.78
N GLY A 297 -5.20 -12.56 -4.46
CA GLY A 297 -6.20 -12.76 -3.41
C GLY A 297 -7.19 -13.89 -3.71
N ALA A 298 -7.67 -13.99 -4.95
CA ALA A 298 -8.60 -15.05 -5.37
C ALA A 298 -7.91 -16.42 -5.42
N GLN A 299 -6.72 -16.49 -6.02
CA GLN A 299 -5.98 -17.74 -6.18
C GLN A 299 -5.48 -18.30 -4.85
N ALA A 300 -5.04 -17.45 -3.92
CA ALA A 300 -4.64 -17.88 -2.58
C ALA A 300 -5.81 -18.52 -1.81
N ARG A 301 -7.01 -17.95 -1.89
CA ARG A 301 -8.21 -18.54 -1.27
C ARG A 301 -8.61 -19.85 -1.93
N SER A 302 -8.49 -19.94 -3.25
CA SER A 302 -8.76 -21.19 -3.98
C SER A 302 -7.77 -22.30 -3.58
N MET A 303 -6.46 -22.01 -3.51
CA MET A 303 -5.47 -22.96 -3.01
C MET A 303 -5.76 -23.38 -1.58
N PHE A 304 -6.12 -22.42 -0.71
CA PHE A 304 -6.51 -22.73 0.66
C PHE A 304 -7.69 -23.69 0.71
N SER A 305 -8.75 -23.47 -0.07
CA SER A 305 -9.92 -24.36 -0.11
C SER A 305 -9.60 -25.77 -0.58
N MET A 306 -8.56 -25.96 -1.40
CA MET A 306 -8.11 -27.29 -1.84
C MET A 306 -7.33 -28.03 -0.74
N LEU A 307 -6.78 -27.32 0.24
CA LEU A 307 -5.91 -27.88 1.28
C LEU A 307 -6.65 -28.20 2.59
N ILE A 308 -7.95 -27.91 2.66
CA ILE A 308 -8.77 -28.11 3.86
C ILE A 308 -9.76 -29.26 3.67
N PRO A 309 -10.08 -30.01 4.73
CA PRO A 309 -11.15 -31.02 4.69
C PRO A 309 -12.54 -30.37 4.58
N GLU A 310 -13.40 -30.93 3.73
CA GLU A 310 -14.76 -30.45 3.48
C GLU A 310 -15.60 -30.45 4.77
N SER A 311 -15.39 -31.46 5.62
CA SER A 311 -16.09 -31.65 6.90
C SER A 311 -15.87 -30.53 7.92
N ARG A 312 -14.77 -29.77 7.81
CA ARG A 312 -14.40 -28.71 8.78
C ARG A 312 -14.16 -27.34 8.14
N THR A 313 -14.75 -27.13 6.97
CA THR A 313 -14.58 -25.91 6.16
C THR A 313 -14.72 -24.62 6.98
N THR A 314 -15.79 -24.48 7.78
CA THR A 314 -16.06 -23.27 8.58
C THR A 314 -14.96 -22.97 9.61
N GLU A 315 -14.45 -24.01 10.27
CA GLU A 315 -13.38 -23.89 11.28
C GLU A 315 -12.08 -23.38 10.64
N PHE A 316 -11.68 -23.99 9.53
CA PHE A 316 -10.47 -23.62 8.79
C PHE A 316 -10.58 -22.22 8.16
N PHE A 317 -11.71 -21.85 7.57
CA PHE A 317 -11.90 -20.49 7.04
C PHE A 317 -11.94 -19.41 8.14
N GLY A 318 -12.51 -19.72 9.31
CA GLY A 318 -12.43 -18.85 10.48
C GLY A 318 -10.98 -18.61 10.90
N PHE A 319 -10.18 -19.68 10.96
CA PHE A 319 -8.75 -19.60 11.25
C PHE A 319 -7.96 -18.83 10.18
N PHE A 320 -8.24 -19.06 8.89
CA PHE A 320 -7.61 -18.33 7.78
C PHE A 320 -7.84 -16.82 7.88
N GLY A 321 -9.07 -16.40 8.20
CA GLY A 321 -9.40 -14.99 8.43
C GLY A 321 -8.67 -14.39 9.62
N PHE A 322 -8.53 -15.15 10.72
CA PHE A 322 -7.75 -14.73 11.89
C PHE A 322 -6.26 -14.56 11.55
N ILE A 323 -5.65 -15.56 10.89
CA ILE A 323 -4.24 -15.50 10.47
C ILE A 323 -4.01 -14.33 9.53
N GLY A 324 -4.90 -14.08 8.57
CA GLY A 324 -4.78 -12.93 7.65
C GLY A 324 -4.75 -11.58 8.38
N LYS A 325 -5.51 -11.43 9.47
CA LYS A 325 -5.47 -10.20 10.30
C LYS A 325 -4.25 -10.13 11.21
N ALA A 326 -3.83 -11.24 11.81
CA ALA A 326 -2.65 -11.30 12.65
C ALA A 326 -1.34 -11.10 11.84
N ALA A 327 -1.33 -11.55 10.59
CA ALA A 327 -0.25 -11.41 9.63
C ALA A 327 0.09 -9.95 9.34
N ALA A 328 -0.92 -9.07 9.33
CA ALA A 328 -0.87 -7.67 8.88
C ALA A 328 0.04 -6.73 9.72
N MET A 329 0.90 -7.29 10.59
CA MET A 329 1.81 -6.55 11.45
C MET A 329 3.28 -6.70 11.04
N VAL A 330 3.67 -7.78 10.36
CA VAL A 330 5.10 -8.05 10.09
C VAL A 330 5.66 -7.03 9.10
N GLY A 331 4.94 -6.75 8.04
CA GLY A 331 5.30 -5.88 6.94
C GLY A 331 5.34 -4.42 7.39
N PRO A 332 4.33 -3.86 8.08
CA PRO A 332 4.41 -2.49 8.57
C PRO A 332 5.57 -2.28 9.56
N ILE A 333 5.86 -3.26 10.42
CA ILE A 333 7.04 -3.21 11.31
C ILE A 333 8.33 -3.22 10.51
N LEU A 334 8.47 -4.14 9.55
CA LEU A 334 9.64 -4.24 8.69
C LEU A 334 9.85 -2.95 7.87
N TYR A 335 8.76 -2.39 7.33
CA TYR A 335 8.75 -1.12 6.61
C TYR A 335 9.21 0.02 7.53
N ALA A 336 8.59 0.18 8.70
CA ALA A 336 8.92 1.25 9.64
C ALA A 336 10.38 1.19 10.11
N LEU A 337 10.89 0.00 10.42
CA LEU A 337 12.30 -0.19 10.78
C LEU A 337 13.24 0.14 9.61
N SER A 338 12.86 -0.24 8.39
CA SER A 338 13.66 0.06 7.20
C SER A 338 13.71 1.56 6.90
N VAL A 339 12.59 2.28 7.03
CA VAL A 339 12.54 3.74 6.91
C VAL A 339 13.38 4.40 8.00
N ALA A 340 13.32 3.91 9.24
CA ALA A 340 14.05 4.49 10.35
C ALA A 340 15.57 4.31 10.27
N MET A 341 16.04 3.22 9.63
CA MET A 341 17.48 2.94 9.48
C MET A 341 18.07 3.43 8.16
N PHE A 342 17.24 3.54 7.13
CA PHE A 342 17.65 3.89 5.77
C PHE A 342 16.69 4.93 5.19
N ASP A 343 15.95 4.58 4.14
CA ASP A 343 15.01 5.46 3.45
C ASP A 343 13.74 4.70 3.02
N SER A 344 12.78 5.43 2.46
CA SER A 344 11.49 4.87 2.02
C SER A 344 11.61 3.90 0.84
N ARG A 345 12.64 4.02 -0.01
CA ARG A 345 12.89 3.12 -1.15
C ARG A 345 13.43 1.78 -0.68
N VAL A 346 14.37 1.78 0.27
CA VAL A 346 14.89 0.57 0.93
C VAL A 346 13.78 -0.14 1.71
N ALA A 347 12.86 0.61 2.31
CA ALA A 347 11.69 0.04 2.97
C ALA A 347 10.76 -0.70 2.00
N ILE A 348 10.51 -0.17 0.81
CA ILE A 348 9.75 -0.92 -0.21
C ILE A 348 10.52 -2.18 -0.64
N LEU A 349 11.84 -2.07 -0.82
CA LEU A 349 12.67 -3.22 -1.21
C LEU A 349 12.64 -4.35 -0.17
N SER A 350 12.65 -4.03 1.13
CA SER A 350 12.57 -5.04 2.18
C SER A 350 11.22 -5.77 2.17
N ILE A 351 10.13 -5.07 1.84
CA ILE A 351 8.82 -5.71 1.63
C ILE A 351 8.79 -6.55 0.35
N VAL A 352 9.44 -6.11 -0.74
CA VAL A 352 9.61 -6.95 -1.94
C VAL A 352 10.36 -8.23 -1.60
N ALA A 353 11.44 -8.15 -0.82
CA ALA A 353 12.17 -9.33 -0.35
C ALA A 353 11.27 -10.26 0.49
N LEU A 354 10.42 -9.71 1.36
CA LEU A 354 9.43 -10.47 2.14
C LEU A 354 8.46 -11.23 1.22
N ILE A 355 7.94 -10.57 0.18
CA ILE A 355 7.04 -11.19 -0.81
C ILE A 355 7.78 -12.26 -1.61
N ILE A 356 9.02 -12.03 -2.00
CA ILE A 356 9.86 -13.03 -2.70
C ILE A 356 10.04 -14.28 -1.82
N VAL A 357 10.36 -14.11 -0.53
CA VAL A 357 10.48 -15.24 0.41
C VAL A 357 9.14 -15.98 0.52
N GLY A 358 8.02 -15.27 0.67
CA GLY A 358 6.68 -15.88 0.69
C GLY A 358 6.34 -16.61 -0.62
N THR A 359 6.78 -16.09 -1.76
CA THR A 359 6.59 -16.69 -3.09
C THR A 359 7.41 -17.97 -3.23
N ILE A 360 8.69 -17.96 -2.82
CA ILE A 360 9.57 -19.14 -2.81
C ILE A 360 9.04 -20.22 -1.86
N LEU A 361 8.47 -19.84 -0.72
CA LEU A 361 7.85 -20.81 0.18
C LEU A 361 6.58 -21.39 -0.46
N THR A 362 5.75 -20.55 -1.09
CA THR A 362 4.54 -21.00 -1.80
C THR A 362 4.87 -21.97 -2.94
N SER A 363 5.98 -21.75 -3.65
CA SER A 363 6.41 -22.65 -4.73
C SER A 363 6.77 -24.06 -4.23
N LYS A 364 7.17 -24.20 -2.97
CA LYS A 364 7.49 -25.48 -2.31
C LYS A 364 6.28 -26.19 -1.73
N VAL A 365 5.09 -25.59 -1.76
CA VAL A 365 3.85 -26.23 -1.31
C VAL A 365 3.49 -27.36 -2.28
N ASP A 366 3.44 -28.58 -1.78
CA ASP A 366 2.95 -29.75 -2.51
C ASP A 366 1.42 -29.79 -2.44
N LEU A 367 0.76 -29.26 -3.48
CA LEU A 367 -0.69 -29.15 -3.50
C LEU A 367 -1.35 -30.53 -3.61
N GLU A 368 -0.75 -31.47 -4.34
CA GLU A 368 -1.31 -32.82 -4.53
C GLU A 368 -1.33 -33.59 -3.22
N GLU A 369 -0.21 -33.58 -2.49
CA GLU A 369 -0.14 -34.24 -1.19
C GLU A 369 -1.05 -33.57 -0.16
N GLY A 370 -1.19 -32.23 -0.21
CA GLY A 370 -2.10 -31.50 0.66
C GLY A 370 -3.56 -31.90 0.44
N MET A 371 -3.99 -32.01 -0.81
CA MET A 371 -5.34 -32.50 -1.16
C MET A 371 -5.57 -33.93 -0.69
N LYS A 372 -4.57 -34.83 -0.82
CA LYS A 372 -4.68 -36.22 -0.33
C LYS A 372 -4.88 -36.29 1.17
N VAL A 373 -4.13 -35.50 1.94
CA VAL A 373 -4.25 -35.45 3.41
C VAL A 373 -5.63 -34.93 3.82
N ALA A 374 -6.14 -33.88 3.16
CA ALA A 374 -7.48 -33.37 3.40
C ALA A 374 -8.56 -34.43 3.10
N ALA A 375 -8.47 -35.10 1.95
CA ALA A 375 -9.40 -36.15 1.56
C ALA A 375 -9.36 -37.37 2.49
N ALA A 376 -8.18 -37.75 3.00
CA ALA A 376 -8.03 -38.84 3.96
C ALA A 376 -8.73 -38.52 5.29
N GLU A 377 -8.64 -37.28 5.77
CA GLU A 377 -9.37 -36.85 6.97
C GLU A 377 -10.89 -36.93 6.77
N ASP A 378 -11.39 -36.45 5.63
CA ASP A 378 -12.82 -36.53 5.31
C ASP A 378 -13.31 -37.99 5.20
N ALA A 379 -12.49 -38.90 4.67
CA ALA A 379 -12.80 -40.32 4.64
C ALA A 379 -12.93 -40.91 6.05
N MET A 380 -11.98 -40.61 6.94
CA MET A 380 -12.04 -41.04 8.35
C MET A 380 -13.26 -40.46 9.08
N TRP A 381 -13.59 -39.19 8.84
CA TRP A 381 -14.77 -38.56 9.44
C TRP A 381 -16.07 -39.24 8.98
N ARG A 382 -16.21 -39.53 7.69
CA ARG A 382 -17.37 -40.25 7.14
C ARG A 382 -17.50 -41.67 7.67
N GLU A 383 -16.38 -42.37 7.91
CA GLU A 383 -16.38 -43.69 8.56
C GLU A 383 -16.82 -43.61 10.02
N SER A 384 -16.36 -42.60 10.77
CA SER A 384 -16.75 -42.40 12.17
C SER A 384 -18.25 -42.13 12.33
N GLN A 385 -18.85 -41.33 11.42
CA GLN A 385 -20.29 -41.07 11.38
C GLN A 385 -21.09 -42.36 11.13
N LYS A 386 -20.67 -43.17 10.14
CA LYS A 386 -21.33 -44.45 9.84
C LYS A 386 -21.29 -45.43 11.02
N SER A 387 -20.19 -45.44 11.78
CA SER A 387 -20.06 -46.29 12.98
C SER A 387 -20.88 -45.82 14.17
N GLN A 388 -21.32 -44.56 14.20
CA GLN A 388 -22.22 -44.02 15.24
C GLN A 388 -23.69 -44.25 14.90
N ASP A 389 -24.02 -44.35 13.61
CA ASP A 389 -25.37 -44.65 13.13
C ASP A 389 -25.69 -46.16 13.09
N SER A 390 -24.68 -47.04 13.15
CA SER A 390 -24.80 -48.51 13.20
C SER A 390 -24.77 -49.05 14.62
#